data_AF-A0A1I8PQK2-F1
#
_entry.id   AF-A0A1I8PQK2-F1
#
_cell.length_a   1.000
_cell.length_b   1.000
_cell.length_c   1.000
_cell.angle_alpha   90.00
_cell.angle_beta   90.00
_cell.angle_gamma   90.00
#
_symmetry.space_group_name_H-M   'P 1'
#
loop_
_entity.id
_entity.type
_entity.pdbx_description
1 polymer ?
#
loop_
_entity_poly.entity_id
_entity_poly.type
_entity_poly.pdbx_seq_one_letter_code
_entity_poly.pdbx_strand_id
1 'polypeptide(L)'
;MQLHRKKCHLDPDDEDSEARIGESDASSPTTSNTQTKIKHFFRKVTKTDKERLDIRAARFFFACNVPFVAASNKYFKEFCNAMQPTYKPPSRKRLAGPLLDAVHKEQIDLNGNFLKEGAHSVLLIDGWKNSASNTKNVAALLHNCDHRIFLESYDFSNLRETSENLAEMVKNAVALAKDRYKVEVFAVVTDNAANMMSMGRIIDLIHTTCNAHIGNLLSKDLIRKYGSGTELNKVSVISQRRHTRLQSQQIDDCFVMQEDNPDNSSVLAKVHKIVNEFKKANLEKKLTMLGGAKPKLPCATRWCSERDGLFWLINNIARMKQISAETNTDGKPYVKPSVSELLFKEDFIQSVKELLDLLNPVAILIKNCQKSVNSIADATEEWINLLASANPKLYEVATERCKTSDVFNKYSLTANMLHPLYKGSQLNAEQNEMVEDFLLENLDEDGLQSLLEYKKSTGFFALLMEKTTKPDLFWDMAANRRKSLAIFAQKLLMIPASTAQLEGIFSNWSHVHTDLRNRLDAERSKKLLEVYFSLKINENKDDYYRADDVTDCSEKEN
;
A
#
# COMPACT_ATOMS: atom_id res chain seq x y z
N MET A 1 -16.77 47.38 24.06
CA MET A 1 -17.28 47.87 22.77
C MET A 1 -16.14 48.60 22.07
N GLN A 2 -15.78 48.20 20.84
CA GLN A 2 -14.61 48.72 20.12
C GLN A 2 -15.02 49.58 18.91
N LEU A 3 -14.09 50.41 18.46
CA LEU A 3 -14.30 51.53 17.55
C LEU A 3 -13.80 51.22 16.11
N HIS A 4 -14.61 51.68 15.15
CA HIS A 4 -14.20 52.40 13.92
C HIS A 4 -13.92 51.70 12.56
N ARG A 5 -14.42 52.40 11.51
CA ARG A 5 -14.04 52.47 10.06
C ARG A 5 -14.67 51.49 9.03
N LYS A 6 -15.64 52.04 8.26
CA LYS A 6 -15.71 52.26 6.77
C LYS A 6 -15.02 51.23 5.85
N LYS A 7 -15.53 50.81 4.67
CA LYS A 7 -16.57 51.28 3.71
C LYS A 7 -16.97 50.06 2.80
N CYS A 8 -18.20 49.93 2.27
CA CYS A 8 -18.62 50.19 0.86
C CYS A 8 -17.67 49.67 -0.25
N HIS A 9 -18.08 49.07 -1.38
CA HIS A 9 -19.40 49.02 -2.05
C HIS A 9 -19.51 47.80 -3.02
N LEU A 10 -20.64 47.68 -3.74
CA LEU A 10 -20.95 46.65 -4.75
C LEU A 10 -20.32 46.93 -6.15
N ASP A 11 -20.47 45.91 -7.03
CA ASP A 11 -20.55 45.92 -8.51
C ASP A 11 -19.26 45.92 -9.36
N PRO A 12 -19.31 45.63 -10.68
CA PRO A 12 -20.15 44.68 -11.46
C PRO A 12 -19.27 43.75 -12.36
N ASP A 13 -19.87 43.03 -13.34
CA ASP A 13 -19.35 42.80 -14.71
C ASP A 13 -20.08 41.63 -15.43
N ASP A 14 -21.28 41.89 -15.95
CA ASP A 14 -21.99 41.08 -16.95
C ASP A 14 -22.84 42.04 -17.80
N GLU A 15 -22.45 42.35 -19.04
CA GLU A 15 -23.37 42.76 -20.15
C GLU A 15 -22.62 42.86 -21.50
N ASP A 16 -23.18 42.21 -22.54
CA ASP A 16 -22.76 42.33 -23.95
C ASP A 16 -23.56 43.45 -24.65
N SER A 17 -22.95 44.21 -25.56
CA SER A 17 -23.70 44.97 -26.58
C SER A 17 -22.91 45.24 -27.86
N GLU A 18 -23.57 45.03 -29.01
CA GLU A 18 -23.08 45.41 -30.35
C GLU A 18 -23.68 46.76 -30.78
N ALA A 19 -22.96 47.56 -31.57
CA ALA A 19 -23.53 48.70 -32.30
C ALA A 19 -22.78 48.99 -33.63
N ARG A 20 -23.56 49.35 -34.67
CA ARG A 20 -23.08 49.71 -36.03
C ARG A 20 -23.16 51.22 -36.29
N ILE A 21 -22.10 51.81 -36.86
CA ILE A 21 -22.02 53.06 -37.68
C ILE A 21 -20.76 52.88 -38.58
N GLY A 22 -20.60 53.35 -39.82
CA GLY A 22 -21.44 54.08 -40.80
C GLY A 22 -20.55 54.61 -41.95
N GLU A 23 -21.13 55.14 -43.04
CA GLU A 23 -20.37 55.65 -44.22
C GLU A 23 -20.34 57.20 -44.24
N SER A 24 -19.21 57.89 -44.41
CA SER A 24 -18.65 58.41 -45.70
C SER A 24 -17.69 59.61 -45.35
N ASP A 25 -16.81 60.19 -46.17
CA ASP A 25 -16.38 59.95 -47.57
C ASP A 25 -14.91 60.41 -47.86
N ALA A 26 -14.43 60.11 -49.09
CA ALA A 26 -13.38 60.70 -49.92
C ALA A 26 -12.28 61.66 -49.37
N SER A 27 -11.02 61.21 -49.38
CA SER A 27 -10.06 61.50 -50.49
C SER A 27 -8.68 60.86 -50.25
N SER A 28 -7.91 60.64 -51.34
CA SER A 28 -6.71 59.76 -51.41
C SER A 28 -5.40 60.56 -51.63
N PRO A 29 -4.20 59.93 -51.69
CA PRO A 29 -3.67 58.80 -50.91
C PRO A 29 -2.23 59.07 -50.36
N THR A 30 -1.90 58.62 -49.14
CA THR A 30 -0.48 58.57 -48.71
C THR A 30 -0.16 57.35 -47.86
N THR A 31 0.50 56.37 -48.49
CA THR A 31 1.38 55.33 -47.90
C THR A 31 1.11 54.93 -46.44
N SER A 32 0.05 54.16 -46.18
CA SER A 32 -0.15 53.52 -44.88
C SER A 32 0.67 52.24 -44.77
N ASN A 33 1.68 52.27 -43.91
CA ASN A 33 2.48 51.11 -43.50
C ASN A 33 1.54 50.02 -42.94
N THR A 34 1.47 48.84 -43.58
CA THR A 34 0.49 47.80 -43.24
C THR A 34 0.86 47.11 -41.93
N GLN A 35 0.48 47.71 -40.80
CA GLN A 35 0.68 47.10 -39.48
C GLN A 35 -0.13 45.80 -39.41
N THR A 36 0.57 44.67 -39.50
CA THR A 36 -0.01 43.36 -39.22
C THR A 36 -0.52 43.36 -37.78
N LYS A 37 -1.84 43.22 -37.62
CA LYS A 37 -2.47 43.22 -36.29
C LYS A 37 -1.83 42.10 -35.45
N ILE A 38 -1.44 42.39 -34.21
CA ILE A 38 -0.77 41.49 -33.25
C ILE A 38 -1.63 40.22 -32.89
N LYS A 39 -2.79 40.04 -33.54
CA LYS A 39 -3.69 38.89 -33.46
C LYS A 39 -3.01 37.53 -33.72
N HIS A 40 -1.87 37.48 -34.43
CA HIS A 40 -1.14 36.23 -34.67
C HIS A 40 -0.09 35.87 -33.60
N PHE A 41 0.30 36.79 -32.71
CA PHE A 41 1.33 36.50 -31.68
C PHE A 41 0.77 35.80 -30.43
N PHE A 42 -0.52 35.98 -30.14
CA PHE A 42 -1.19 35.30 -29.03
C PHE A 42 -2.27 34.36 -29.56
N ARG A 43 -1.98 33.04 -29.58
CA ARG A 43 -2.99 32.02 -29.84
C ARG A 43 -4.06 32.11 -28.74
N LYS A 44 -5.22 32.68 -29.07
CA LYS A 44 -6.40 32.69 -28.21
C LYS A 44 -6.80 31.25 -27.90
N VAL A 45 -6.84 30.91 -26.62
CA VAL A 45 -7.30 29.60 -26.16
C VAL A 45 -8.74 29.37 -26.60
N THR A 46 -8.96 28.34 -27.42
CA THR A 46 -10.30 27.91 -27.85
C THR A 46 -11.05 27.26 -26.68
N LYS A 47 -12.37 27.07 -26.81
CA LYS A 47 -13.15 26.35 -25.79
C LYS A 47 -12.59 24.95 -25.53
N THR A 48 -12.28 24.22 -26.59
CA THR A 48 -11.68 22.86 -26.55
C THR A 48 -10.27 22.88 -25.96
N ASP A 49 -9.42 23.85 -26.33
CA ASP A 49 -8.10 24.01 -25.68
C ASP A 49 -8.25 24.28 -24.18
N LYS A 50 -9.24 25.10 -23.78
CA LYS A 50 -9.52 25.38 -22.36
C LYS A 50 -9.97 24.14 -21.61
N GLU A 51 -10.87 23.34 -22.17
CA GLU A 51 -11.35 22.10 -21.56
C GLU A 51 -10.20 21.10 -21.37
N ARG A 52 -9.33 20.95 -22.38
CA ARG A 52 -8.11 20.14 -22.29
C ARG A 52 -7.13 20.64 -21.23
N LEU A 53 -6.94 21.95 -21.11
CA LEU A 53 -6.08 22.57 -20.10
C LEU A 53 -6.67 22.45 -18.68
N ASP A 54 -7.99 22.63 -18.53
CA ASP A 54 -8.71 22.49 -17.26
C ASP A 54 -8.61 21.05 -16.73
N ILE A 55 -8.76 20.03 -17.59
CA ILE A 55 -8.60 18.61 -17.23
C ILE A 55 -7.15 18.30 -16.84
N ARG A 56 -6.16 18.81 -17.59
CA ARG A 56 -4.73 18.65 -17.23
C ARG A 56 -4.40 19.30 -15.88
N ALA A 57 -4.91 20.50 -15.63
CA ALA A 57 -4.78 21.16 -14.34
C ALA A 57 -5.49 20.37 -13.23
N ALA A 58 -6.70 19.85 -13.48
CA ALA A 58 -7.43 19.02 -12.53
C ALA A 58 -6.64 17.76 -12.15
N ARG A 59 -6.10 17.02 -13.12
CA ARG A 59 -5.25 15.84 -12.85
C ARG A 59 -4.02 16.19 -12.01
N PHE A 60 -3.33 17.30 -12.27
CA PHE A 60 -2.24 17.77 -11.40
C PHE A 60 -2.71 18.06 -9.98
N PHE A 61 -3.83 18.78 -9.81
CA PHE A 61 -4.39 19.07 -8.48
C PHE A 61 -4.78 17.80 -7.73
N PHE A 62 -5.33 16.81 -8.43
CA PHE A 62 -5.73 15.53 -7.86
C PHE A 62 -4.49 14.69 -7.54
N ALA A 63 -3.68 14.28 -8.53
CA ALA A 63 -2.54 13.38 -8.37
C ALA A 63 -1.42 13.91 -7.46
N CYS A 64 -1.14 15.22 -7.47
CA CYS A 64 -0.18 15.83 -6.53
C CYS A 64 -0.82 16.23 -5.18
N ASN A 65 -2.10 15.88 -4.98
CA ASN A 65 -2.88 16.18 -3.79
C ASN A 65 -2.81 17.67 -3.37
N VAL A 66 -2.96 18.58 -4.34
CA VAL A 66 -2.88 20.03 -4.14
C VAL A 66 -4.20 20.55 -3.55
N PRO A 67 -4.20 21.28 -2.42
CA PRO A 67 -5.42 21.88 -1.88
C PRO A 67 -6.08 22.82 -2.89
N PHE A 68 -7.39 22.66 -3.15
CA PHE A 68 -8.10 23.43 -4.20
C PHE A 68 -8.13 24.96 -3.96
N VAL A 69 -7.75 25.43 -2.77
CA VAL A 69 -7.48 26.86 -2.49
C VAL A 69 -6.32 27.40 -3.34
N ALA A 70 -5.33 26.57 -3.68
CA ALA A 70 -4.19 26.96 -4.51
C ALA A 70 -4.61 27.39 -5.93
N ALA A 71 -5.75 26.90 -6.46
CA ALA A 71 -6.30 27.34 -7.74
C ALA A 71 -6.70 28.84 -7.74
N SER A 72 -6.95 29.41 -6.56
CA SER A 72 -7.21 30.84 -6.39
C SER A 72 -5.96 31.68 -6.13
N ASN A 73 -4.81 31.05 -5.83
CA ASN A 73 -3.56 31.71 -5.47
C ASN A 73 -3.01 32.57 -6.63
N LYS A 74 -2.48 33.76 -6.31
CA LYS A 74 -1.96 34.68 -7.34
C LYS A 74 -0.77 34.11 -8.11
N TYR A 75 0.17 33.44 -7.43
CA TYR A 75 1.38 32.90 -8.05
C TYR A 75 1.07 31.74 -9.00
N PHE A 76 0.06 30.92 -8.68
CA PHE A 76 -0.42 29.87 -9.59
C PHE A 76 -1.05 30.47 -10.86
N LYS A 77 -1.84 31.55 -10.72
CA LYS A 77 -2.42 32.27 -11.86
C LYS A 77 -1.35 32.97 -12.69
N GLU A 78 -0.38 33.62 -12.05
CA GLU A 78 0.79 34.24 -12.70
C GLU A 78 1.58 33.20 -13.51
N PHE A 79 1.85 32.01 -12.94
CA PHE A 79 2.49 30.89 -13.63
C PHE A 79 1.69 30.40 -14.86
N CYS A 80 0.37 30.19 -14.72
CA CYS A 80 -0.48 29.83 -15.85
C CYS A 80 -0.49 30.91 -16.94
N ASN A 81 -0.59 32.19 -16.56
CA ASN A 81 -0.59 33.32 -17.49
C ASN A 81 0.76 33.47 -18.21
N ALA A 82 1.89 33.22 -17.53
CA ALA A 82 3.21 33.27 -18.14
C ALA A 82 3.39 32.21 -19.24
N MET A 83 2.81 31.02 -19.08
CA MET A 83 2.82 29.97 -20.12
C MET A 83 1.78 30.20 -21.22
N GLN A 84 0.59 30.70 -20.88
CA GLN A 84 -0.49 30.98 -21.82
C GLN A 84 -1.34 32.17 -21.34
N PRO A 85 -1.03 33.40 -21.80
CA PRO A 85 -1.67 34.63 -21.29
C PRO A 85 -3.19 34.70 -21.44
N THR A 86 -3.79 33.92 -22.35
CA THR A 86 -5.24 33.90 -22.56
C THR A 86 -5.98 32.79 -21.79
N TYR A 87 -5.26 31.92 -21.05
CA TYR A 87 -5.86 30.85 -20.26
C TYR A 87 -6.23 31.31 -18.84
N LYS A 88 -7.53 31.29 -18.53
CA LYS A 88 -8.02 31.43 -17.15
C LYS A 88 -8.12 30.03 -16.49
N PRO A 89 -7.26 29.68 -15.51
CA PRO A 89 -7.28 28.36 -14.88
C PRO A 89 -8.59 28.08 -14.12
N PRO A 90 -8.91 26.80 -13.84
CA PRO A 90 -10.17 26.43 -13.21
C PRO A 90 -10.29 26.97 -11.78
N SER A 91 -11.50 27.34 -11.38
CA SER A 91 -11.78 27.77 -10.00
C SER A 91 -11.89 26.57 -9.05
N ARG A 92 -11.76 26.80 -7.73
CA ARG A 92 -12.05 25.81 -6.69
C ARG A 92 -13.39 25.10 -6.90
N LYS A 93 -14.44 25.81 -7.33
CA LYS A 93 -15.77 25.24 -7.61
C LYS A 93 -15.77 24.29 -8.83
N ARG A 94 -15.03 24.62 -9.90
CA ARG A 94 -14.89 23.73 -11.07
C ARG A 94 -14.09 22.48 -10.72
N LEU A 95 -12.99 22.62 -9.97
CA LEU A 95 -12.18 21.49 -9.49
C LEU A 95 -12.97 20.56 -8.56
N ALA A 96 -13.79 21.10 -7.65
CA ALA A 96 -14.57 20.34 -6.69
C ALA A 96 -15.85 19.68 -7.25
N GLY A 97 -16.22 19.95 -8.50
CA GLY A 97 -17.45 19.43 -9.11
C GLY A 97 -17.18 18.96 -10.54
N PRO A 98 -17.56 19.71 -11.59
CA PRO A 98 -17.53 19.21 -12.96
C PRO A 98 -16.21 18.60 -13.44
N LEU A 99 -15.05 19.10 -12.99
CA LEU A 99 -13.75 18.52 -13.36
C LEU A 99 -13.40 17.26 -12.54
N LEU A 100 -13.87 17.18 -11.30
CA LEU A 100 -13.75 15.96 -10.50
C LEU A 100 -14.65 14.87 -11.08
N ASP A 101 -15.92 15.17 -11.36
CA ASP A 101 -16.86 14.21 -11.96
C ASP A 101 -16.37 13.74 -13.34
N ALA A 102 -15.84 14.64 -14.18
CA ALA A 102 -15.30 14.29 -15.50
C ALA A 102 -14.04 13.39 -15.42
N VAL A 103 -13.07 13.73 -14.57
CA VAL A 103 -11.86 12.89 -14.41
C VAL A 103 -12.20 11.57 -13.70
N HIS A 104 -13.13 11.57 -12.73
CA HIS A 104 -13.60 10.35 -12.07
C HIS A 104 -14.26 9.39 -13.04
N LYS A 105 -15.17 9.88 -13.89
CA LYS A 105 -15.74 9.08 -14.97
C LYS A 105 -14.66 8.55 -15.92
N GLU A 106 -13.73 9.41 -16.36
CA GLU A 106 -12.62 8.98 -17.22
C GLU A 106 -11.79 7.86 -16.59
N GLN A 107 -11.50 7.91 -15.28
CA GLN A 107 -10.80 6.82 -14.60
C GLN A 107 -11.62 5.53 -14.53
N ILE A 108 -12.94 5.61 -14.28
CA ILE A 108 -13.83 4.43 -14.32
C ILE A 108 -13.85 3.82 -15.73
N ASP A 109 -14.03 4.63 -16.76
CA ASP A 109 -14.08 4.18 -18.16
C ASP A 109 -12.73 3.53 -18.57
N LEU A 110 -11.60 4.13 -18.19
CA LEU A 110 -10.26 3.56 -18.42
C LEU A 110 -10.06 2.24 -17.68
N ASN A 111 -10.42 2.17 -16.39
CA ASN A 111 -10.31 0.96 -15.57
C ASN A 111 -11.17 -0.19 -16.14
N GLY A 112 -12.37 0.13 -16.66
CA GLY A 112 -13.22 -0.83 -17.35
C GLY A 112 -12.61 -1.33 -18.67
N ASN A 113 -11.99 -0.46 -19.48
CA ASN A 113 -11.38 -0.85 -20.76
C ASN A 113 -10.19 -1.83 -20.63
N PHE A 114 -9.53 -1.88 -19.47
CA PHE A 114 -8.45 -2.86 -19.22
C PHE A 114 -8.97 -4.24 -18.82
N LEU A 115 -10.16 -4.32 -18.24
CA LEU A 115 -10.74 -5.57 -17.76
C LEU A 115 -11.63 -6.18 -18.84
N LYS A 116 -11.35 -7.42 -19.21
CA LYS A 116 -12.27 -8.18 -20.08
C LYS A 116 -13.55 -8.49 -19.30
N GLU A 117 -14.69 -8.43 -19.97
CA GLU A 117 -15.95 -8.93 -19.41
C GLU A 117 -15.81 -10.41 -19.00
N GLY A 118 -16.28 -10.75 -17.80
CA GLY A 118 -16.10 -12.07 -17.19
C GLY A 118 -14.69 -12.33 -16.64
N ALA A 119 -13.78 -11.35 -16.60
CA ALA A 119 -12.44 -11.57 -16.05
C ALA A 119 -12.51 -11.83 -14.52
N HIS A 120 -11.90 -12.93 -14.11
CA HIS A 120 -11.75 -13.29 -12.70
C HIS A 120 -10.87 -12.28 -11.96
N SER A 121 -11.27 -11.84 -10.77
CA SER A 121 -10.54 -10.86 -9.97
C SER A 121 -10.53 -11.23 -8.48
N VAL A 122 -9.57 -10.69 -7.75
CA VAL A 122 -9.42 -10.87 -6.29
C VAL A 122 -9.71 -9.54 -5.60
N LEU A 123 -10.47 -9.59 -4.51
CA LEU A 123 -10.77 -8.43 -3.69
C LEU A 123 -9.76 -8.33 -2.53
N LEU A 124 -9.09 -7.20 -2.37
CA LEU A 124 -8.21 -6.94 -1.25
C LEU A 124 -8.92 -5.98 -0.31
N ILE A 125 -8.93 -6.33 0.98
CA ILE A 125 -9.62 -5.59 2.03
C ILE A 125 -8.68 -5.32 3.19
N ASP A 126 -8.58 -4.05 3.59
CA ASP A 126 -7.76 -3.63 4.72
C ASP A 126 -8.37 -2.40 5.41
N GLY A 127 -8.04 -2.20 6.68
CA GLY A 127 -8.65 -1.20 7.56
C GLY A 127 -7.72 -0.03 7.85
N TRP A 128 -8.22 1.20 7.68
CA TRP A 128 -7.53 2.43 8.06
C TRP A 128 -8.29 3.19 9.13
N LYS A 129 -7.59 3.54 10.22
CA LYS A 129 -8.11 4.40 11.29
C LYS A 129 -7.31 5.69 11.38
N ASN A 130 -7.99 6.82 11.35
CA ASN A 130 -7.41 8.11 11.71
C ASN A 130 -7.83 8.49 13.13
N SER A 131 -6.92 8.31 14.09
CA SER A 131 -7.16 8.65 15.48
C SER A 131 -7.38 10.15 15.73
N ALA A 132 -6.91 11.04 14.84
CA ALA A 132 -7.07 12.49 15.02
C ALA A 132 -8.51 12.96 14.70
N SER A 133 -9.16 12.37 13.70
CA SER A 133 -10.56 12.64 13.33
C SER A 133 -11.55 11.60 13.87
N ASN A 134 -11.06 10.61 14.63
CA ASN A 134 -11.80 9.41 15.04
C ASN A 134 -12.55 8.70 13.90
N THR A 135 -12.03 8.75 12.68
CA THR A 135 -12.65 8.07 11.53
C THR A 135 -12.02 6.71 11.29
N LYS A 136 -12.84 5.74 10.88
CA LYS A 136 -12.42 4.39 10.51
C LYS A 136 -13.02 4.03 9.16
N ASN A 137 -12.20 3.60 8.21
CA ASN A 137 -12.63 3.19 6.88
C ASN A 137 -12.05 1.81 6.56
N VAL A 138 -12.82 0.99 5.87
CA VAL A 138 -12.35 -0.26 5.28
C VAL A 138 -12.30 -0.07 3.77
N ALA A 139 -11.13 -0.27 3.18
CA ALA A 139 -10.92 -0.05 1.76
C ALA A 139 -11.00 -1.35 0.99
N ALA A 140 -11.60 -1.29 -0.19
CA ALA A 140 -11.72 -2.39 -1.13
C ALA A 140 -10.94 -2.07 -2.41
N LEU A 141 -10.03 -2.96 -2.80
CA LEU A 141 -9.25 -2.86 -4.04
C LEU A 141 -9.41 -4.15 -4.85
N LEU A 142 -9.75 -4.02 -6.12
CA LEU A 142 -9.73 -5.14 -7.06
C LEU A 142 -8.32 -5.35 -7.59
N HIS A 143 -7.91 -6.61 -7.68
CA HIS A 143 -6.69 -7.06 -8.30
C HIS A 143 -6.99 -8.09 -9.39
N ASN A 144 -6.36 -7.91 -10.55
CA ASN A 144 -6.50 -8.76 -11.72
C ASN A 144 -5.15 -8.74 -12.46
N CYS A 145 -4.28 -9.70 -12.18
CA CYS A 145 -2.90 -9.79 -12.69
C CYS A 145 -2.18 -8.41 -12.63
N ASP A 146 -1.87 -7.80 -13.79
CA ASP A 146 -1.16 -6.52 -13.87
C ASP A 146 -2.02 -5.29 -13.48
N HIS A 147 -3.32 -5.45 -13.24
CA HIS A 147 -4.26 -4.37 -12.95
C HIS A 147 -4.69 -4.33 -11.48
N ARG A 148 -4.79 -3.11 -10.96
CA ARG A 148 -5.28 -2.80 -9.61
C ARG A 148 -6.17 -1.59 -9.68
N ILE A 149 -7.37 -1.73 -9.14
CA ILE A 149 -8.40 -0.70 -9.19
C ILE A 149 -8.91 -0.50 -7.79
N PHE A 150 -8.70 0.69 -7.24
CA PHE A 150 -9.39 1.09 -6.03
C PHE A 150 -10.89 1.09 -6.33
N LEU A 151 -11.65 0.25 -5.63
CA LEU A 151 -13.07 0.02 -5.91
C LEU A 151 -13.94 0.94 -5.06
N GLU A 152 -13.69 0.95 -3.75
CA GLU A 152 -14.59 1.57 -2.77
C GLU A 152 -13.91 1.79 -1.41
N SER A 153 -14.41 2.76 -0.63
CA SER A 153 -14.13 2.93 0.79
C SER A 153 -15.42 2.92 1.61
N TYR A 154 -15.51 2.02 2.56
CA TYR A 154 -16.67 1.89 3.45
C TYR A 154 -16.38 2.55 4.80
N ASP A 155 -17.25 3.48 5.21
CA ASP A 155 -17.12 4.18 6.49
C ASP A 155 -17.61 3.29 7.64
N PHE A 156 -16.68 2.92 8.52
CA PHE A 156 -16.91 2.15 9.74
C PHE A 156 -16.79 3.02 11.01
N SER A 157 -16.71 4.35 10.89
CA SER A 157 -16.53 5.26 12.04
C SER A 157 -17.65 5.14 13.08
N ASN A 158 -18.87 4.83 12.64
CA ASN A 158 -20.06 4.64 13.48
C ASN A 158 -20.59 3.20 13.46
N LEU A 159 -19.85 2.25 12.87
CA LEU A 159 -20.23 0.84 12.78
C LEU A 159 -19.23 -0.05 13.52
N ARG A 160 -19.72 -1.09 14.19
CA ARG A 160 -18.84 -2.14 14.71
C ARG A 160 -18.37 -3.00 13.54
N GLU A 161 -17.08 -3.28 13.46
CA GLU A 161 -16.51 -4.27 12.53
C GLU A 161 -16.79 -5.70 13.02
N THR A 162 -18.08 -6.05 13.12
CA THR A 162 -18.47 -7.45 13.30
C THR A 162 -18.28 -8.20 11.98
N SER A 163 -18.14 -9.52 12.04
CA SER A 163 -17.96 -10.36 10.86
C SER A 163 -19.14 -10.30 9.89
N GLU A 164 -20.36 -10.06 10.40
CA GLU A 164 -21.57 -9.87 9.58
C GLU A 164 -21.52 -8.55 8.80
N ASN A 165 -21.15 -7.44 9.44
CA ASN A 165 -21.00 -6.13 8.78
C ASN A 165 -19.88 -6.15 7.73
N LEU A 166 -18.79 -6.85 8.02
CA LEU A 166 -17.71 -7.06 7.06
C LEU A 166 -18.13 -7.97 5.90
N ALA A 167 -18.88 -9.05 6.15
CA ALA A 167 -19.42 -9.92 5.10
C ALA A 167 -20.41 -9.19 4.19
N GLU A 168 -21.26 -8.32 4.75
CA GLU A 168 -22.19 -7.50 3.98
C GLU A 168 -21.44 -6.45 3.14
N MET A 169 -20.37 -5.85 3.68
CA MET A 169 -19.49 -4.99 2.90
C MET A 169 -18.81 -5.73 1.74
N VAL A 170 -18.34 -6.97 1.95
CA VAL A 170 -17.80 -7.83 0.88
C VAL A 170 -18.83 -8.07 -0.22
N LYS A 171 -20.07 -8.44 0.12
CA LYS A 171 -21.14 -8.64 -0.89
C LYS A 171 -21.39 -7.37 -1.71
N ASN A 172 -21.45 -6.22 -1.05
CA ASN A 172 -21.64 -4.93 -1.71
C ASN A 172 -20.45 -4.58 -2.63
N ALA A 173 -19.22 -4.92 -2.23
CA ALA A 173 -18.03 -4.75 -3.07
C ALA A 173 -18.07 -5.69 -4.29
N VAL A 174 -18.44 -6.97 -4.11
CA VAL A 174 -18.58 -7.94 -5.21
C VAL A 174 -19.64 -7.50 -6.22
N ALA A 175 -20.80 -7.06 -5.74
CA ALA A 175 -21.87 -6.51 -6.59
C ALA A 175 -21.38 -5.26 -7.35
N LEU A 176 -20.73 -4.31 -6.68
CA LEU A 176 -20.19 -3.11 -7.31
C LEU A 176 -19.12 -3.42 -8.36
N ALA A 177 -18.25 -4.39 -8.11
CA ALA A 177 -17.25 -4.85 -9.07
C ALA A 177 -17.89 -5.43 -10.35
N LYS A 178 -18.91 -6.29 -10.16
CA LYS A 178 -19.68 -6.88 -11.27
C LYS A 178 -20.44 -5.81 -12.06
N ASP A 179 -21.09 -4.87 -11.38
CA ASP A 179 -21.89 -3.83 -12.04
C ASP A 179 -21.01 -2.83 -12.79
N ARG A 180 -19.95 -2.33 -12.15
CA ARG A 180 -19.08 -1.26 -12.67
C ARG A 180 -18.07 -1.75 -13.70
N TYR A 181 -17.50 -2.94 -13.52
CA TYR A 181 -16.38 -3.44 -14.33
C TYR A 181 -16.60 -4.81 -14.98
N LYS A 182 -17.78 -5.43 -14.81
CA LYS A 182 -18.15 -6.73 -15.43
C LYS A 182 -17.18 -7.88 -15.09
N VAL A 183 -16.53 -7.82 -13.92
CA VAL A 183 -15.61 -8.86 -13.43
C VAL A 183 -16.29 -9.83 -12.48
N GLU A 184 -15.72 -11.02 -12.36
CA GLU A 184 -16.12 -12.04 -11.38
C GLU A 184 -15.12 -12.09 -10.23
N VAL A 185 -15.53 -11.60 -9.06
CA VAL A 185 -14.73 -11.74 -7.83
C VAL A 185 -14.89 -13.17 -7.30
N PHE A 186 -13.78 -13.91 -7.19
CA PHE A 186 -13.79 -15.31 -6.72
C PHE A 186 -13.05 -15.51 -5.38
N ALA A 187 -12.24 -14.52 -4.98
CA ALA A 187 -11.45 -14.58 -3.76
C ALA A 187 -11.38 -13.22 -3.06
N VAL A 188 -11.13 -13.23 -1.75
CA VAL A 188 -10.85 -12.05 -0.94
C VAL A 188 -9.64 -12.28 -0.03
N VAL A 189 -8.77 -11.27 0.06
CA VAL A 189 -7.58 -11.25 0.93
C VAL A 189 -7.74 -10.18 2.00
N THR A 190 -7.53 -10.55 3.27
CA THR A 190 -7.67 -9.65 4.43
C THR A 190 -6.43 -9.66 5.33
N ASP A 191 -6.42 -8.85 6.39
CA ASP A 191 -5.55 -9.12 7.55
C ASP A 191 -5.97 -10.42 8.29
N ASN A 192 -5.22 -10.79 9.34
CA ASN A 192 -5.46 -11.99 10.15
C ASN A 192 -6.26 -11.69 11.46
N ALA A 193 -7.05 -10.62 11.50
CA ALA A 193 -7.86 -10.28 12.66
C ALA A 193 -9.05 -11.24 12.83
N ALA A 194 -9.45 -11.51 14.08
CA ALA A 194 -10.48 -12.51 14.40
C ALA A 194 -11.83 -12.28 13.67
N ASN A 195 -12.22 -11.01 13.47
CA ASN A 195 -13.47 -10.67 12.78
C ASN A 195 -13.34 -10.85 11.26
N MET A 196 -12.15 -10.65 10.67
CA MET A 196 -11.88 -10.99 9.27
C MET A 196 -11.90 -12.52 9.08
N MET A 197 -11.28 -13.28 9.98
CA MET A 197 -11.32 -14.76 9.97
C MET A 197 -12.75 -15.31 10.14
N SER A 198 -13.58 -14.64 10.94
CA SER A 198 -15.00 -15.02 11.07
C SER A 198 -15.83 -14.58 9.87
N MET A 199 -15.50 -13.46 9.21
CA MET A 199 -16.14 -13.01 7.98
C MET A 199 -15.85 -13.98 6.82
N GLY A 200 -14.61 -14.44 6.69
CA GLY A 200 -14.20 -15.41 5.67
C GLY A 200 -14.96 -16.74 5.70
N ARG A 201 -15.56 -17.10 6.84
CA ARG A 201 -16.42 -18.30 7.01
C ARG A 201 -17.91 -18.04 6.72
N ILE A 202 -18.30 -16.79 6.52
CA ILE A 202 -19.69 -16.36 6.24
C ILE A 202 -19.91 -16.14 4.73
N ILE A 203 -18.86 -15.72 4.01
CA ILE A 203 -18.90 -15.46 2.57
C ILE A 203 -18.70 -16.73 1.76
N ASP A 204 -19.29 -16.75 0.56
CA ASP A 204 -19.12 -17.83 -0.42
C ASP A 204 -18.04 -17.45 -1.45
N LEU A 205 -16.80 -17.29 -0.97
CA LEU A 205 -15.61 -16.94 -1.75
C LEU A 205 -14.38 -17.61 -1.13
N ILE A 206 -13.30 -17.75 -1.92
CA ILE A 206 -12.00 -18.12 -1.36
C ILE A 206 -11.51 -17.00 -0.44
N HIS A 207 -11.42 -17.25 0.87
CA HIS A 207 -10.81 -16.33 1.82
C HIS A 207 -9.35 -16.72 2.09
N THR A 208 -8.45 -15.74 2.04
CA THR A 208 -7.05 -15.89 2.42
C THR A 208 -6.55 -14.69 3.23
N THR A 209 -5.44 -14.87 3.94
CA THR A 209 -4.88 -13.88 4.87
C THR A 209 -3.55 -13.31 4.40
N CYS A 210 -3.30 -12.06 4.76
CA CYS A 210 -2.09 -11.30 4.46
C CYS A 210 -0.84 -11.93 5.12
N ASN A 211 -0.01 -12.61 4.32
CA ASN A 211 1.19 -13.31 4.82
C ASN A 211 2.22 -12.35 5.43
N ALA A 212 2.31 -11.13 4.90
CA ALA A 212 3.17 -10.09 5.45
C ALA A 212 2.70 -9.62 6.85
N HIS A 213 1.38 -9.56 7.10
CA HIS A 213 0.83 -9.32 8.43
C HIS A 213 1.16 -10.48 9.38
N ILE A 214 1.05 -11.73 8.93
CA ILE A 214 1.39 -12.92 9.75
C ILE A 214 2.89 -12.94 10.08
N GLY A 215 3.77 -12.59 9.15
CA GLY A 215 5.22 -12.40 9.40
C GLY A 215 5.49 -11.28 10.42
N ASN A 216 4.72 -10.19 10.39
CA ASN A 216 4.80 -9.13 11.40
C ASN A 216 4.29 -9.60 12.78
N LEU A 217 3.31 -10.51 12.85
CA LEU A 217 2.93 -11.18 14.10
C LEU A 217 4.05 -12.10 14.61
N LEU A 218 4.69 -12.89 13.74
CA LEU A 218 5.87 -13.69 14.10
C LEU A 218 6.99 -12.83 14.69
N SER A 219 7.30 -11.69 14.05
CA SER A 219 8.27 -10.71 14.58
C SER A 219 7.93 -10.27 16.01
N LYS A 220 6.65 -10.02 16.30
CA LYS A 220 6.17 -9.64 17.65
C LYS A 220 6.29 -10.79 18.65
N ASP A 221 6.07 -12.03 18.24
CA ASP A 221 6.20 -13.20 19.12
C ASP A 221 7.66 -13.47 19.48
N LEU A 222 8.58 -13.35 18.52
CA LEU A 222 10.02 -13.44 18.74
C LEU A 222 10.51 -12.35 19.71
N ILE A 223 10.03 -11.11 19.52
CA ILE A 223 10.31 -9.99 20.43
C ILE A 223 9.76 -10.26 21.84
N ARG A 224 8.53 -10.80 21.96
CA ARG A 224 7.93 -11.15 23.26
C ARG A 224 8.70 -12.28 23.98
N LYS A 225 9.28 -13.22 23.23
CA LYS A 225 9.96 -14.39 23.79
C LYS A 225 11.45 -14.15 24.09
N TYR A 226 12.13 -13.33 23.28
CA TYR A 226 13.59 -13.15 23.34
C TYR A 226 14.05 -11.68 23.48
N GLY A 227 13.14 -10.69 23.40
CA GLY A 227 13.46 -9.26 23.53
C GLY A 227 13.31 -8.71 24.96
N SER A 228 12.43 -9.28 25.77
CA SER A 228 12.43 -9.13 27.23
C SER A 228 13.56 -9.97 27.82
N GLY A 229 14.35 -9.39 28.73
CA GLY A 229 15.53 -10.04 29.34
C GLY A 229 15.20 -11.14 30.37
N THR A 230 14.01 -11.72 30.27
CA THR A 230 13.49 -12.79 31.12
C THR A 230 12.94 -13.89 30.23
N GLU A 231 13.45 -15.11 30.41
CA GLU A 231 12.74 -16.29 29.93
C GLU A 231 11.38 -16.34 30.64
N LEU A 232 10.31 -16.00 29.90
CA LEU A 232 8.95 -16.16 30.39
C LEU A 232 8.65 -17.65 30.54
N ASN A 233 8.89 -18.16 31.76
CA ASN A 233 8.48 -19.49 32.18
C ASN A 233 7.04 -19.75 31.74
N LYS A 234 6.82 -20.90 31.08
CA LYS A 234 5.51 -21.30 30.55
C LYS A 234 4.47 -21.34 31.67
N VAL A 235 3.61 -20.33 31.73
CA VAL A 235 2.29 -20.46 32.34
C VAL A 235 1.29 -20.64 31.21
N SER A 236 0.81 -21.88 31.08
CA SER A 236 -0.24 -22.26 30.16
C SER A 236 -1.55 -21.54 30.51
N VAL A 237 -1.91 -20.50 29.75
CA VAL A 237 -3.29 -20.01 29.75
C VAL A 237 -4.10 -20.86 28.78
N ILE A 238 -4.49 -22.05 29.25
CA ILE A 238 -5.59 -22.80 28.65
C ILE A 238 -6.84 -21.91 28.82
N SER A 239 -7.34 -21.34 27.72
CA SER A 239 -8.59 -20.58 27.74
C SER A 239 -9.77 -21.54 27.90
N GLN A 240 -10.05 -21.92 29.15
CA GLN A 240 -11.28 -22.66 29.49
C GLN A 240 -12.49 -21.80 29.15
N ARG A 241 -13.11 -22.07 27.99
CA ARG A 241 -14.43 -21.59 27.63
C ARG A 241 -15.44 -22.07 28.68
N ARG A 242 -15.77 -21.22 29.66
CA ARG A 242 -16.98 -21.41 30.48
C ARG A 242 -18.13 -20.64 29.83
N HIS A 243 -19.12 -21.40 29.36
CA HIS A 243 -20.42 -20.84 29.02
C HIS A 243 -21.07 -20.27 30.29
N THR A 244 -21.43 -18.99 30.25
CA THR A 244 -22.58 -18.49 31.00
C THR A 244 -23.20 -17.33 30.22
N ARG A 245 -24.45 -17.54 29.82
CA ARG A 245 -25.29 -16.54 29.13
C ARG A 245 -26.13 -15.86 30.21
N LEU A 246 -26.05 -14.53 30.36
CA LEU A 246 -27.17 -13.62 30.67
C LEU A 246 -26.69 -12.18 30.98
N GLN A 247 -27.49 -11.22 30.50
CA GLN A 247 -27.61 -9.83 30.98
C GLN A 247 -26.40 -8.86 30.85
N SER A 248 -26.33 -8.26 29.65
CA SER A 248 -26.37 -6.80 29.45
C SER A 248 -25.80 -5.88 30.55
N GLN A 249 -24.53 -5.49 30.40
CA GLN A 249 -24.06 -4.13 30.69
C GLN A 249 -22.87 -3.79 29.78
N GLN A 250 -22.70 -2.51 29.48
CA GLN A 250 -21.63 -2.03 28.61
C GLN A 250 -20.27 -2.26 29.25
N ILE A 251 -19.41 -2.99 28.57
CA ILE A 251 -17.96 -2.80 28.68
C ILE A 251 -17.54 -2.28 27.31
N ASP A 252 -17.05 -1.05 27.28
CA ASP A 252 -16.48 -0.49 26.06
C ASP A 252 -15.20 -1.26 25.73
N ASP A 253 -15.13 -1.83 24.52
CA ASP A 253 -13.86 -2.23 23.89
C ASP A 253 -13.06 -0.99 23.48
N CYS A 254 -12.88 -0.08 24.44
CA CYS A 254 -11.78 0.86 24.42
C CYS A 254 -10.53 0.01 24.68
N PHE A 255 -9.94 -0.51 23.61
CA PHE A 255 -8.55 -0.95 23.61
C PHE A 255 -7.68 0.30 23.80
N VAL A 256 -7.72 0.83 25.02
CA VAL A 256 -6.72 1.75 25.55
C VAL A 256 -5.43 0.98 25.38
N MET A 257 -4.60 1.45 24.46
CA MET A 257 -3.16 1.19 24.53
C MET A 257 -2.73 1.83 25.85
N GLN A 258 -2.86 1.09 26.95
CA GLN A 258 -2.16 1.45 28.17
C GLN A 258 -0.70 1.47 27.77
N GLU A 259 -0.08 2.64 27.93
CA GLU A 259 1.38 2.75 27.98
C GLU A 259 1.84 2.07 29.28
N ASP A 260 1.64 0.76 29.35
CA ASP A 260 2.19 -0.11 30.38
C ASP A 260 3.70 -0.11 30.18
N ASN A 261 4.31 0.89 30.83
CA ASN A 261 5.71 1.25 30.86
C ASN A 261 6.61 0.01 30.67
N PRO A 262 7.08 -0.25 29.43
CA PRO A 262 7.71 -1.52 29.12
C PRO A 262 9.06 -1.56 29.83
N ASP A 263 9.21 -2.58 30.67
CA ASP A 263 10.34 -2.81 31.56
C ASP A 263 11.68 -2.30 30.97
N ASN A 264 12.28 -1.34 31.68
CA ASN A 264 13.57 -0.71 31.37
C ASN A 264 14.72 -1.75 31.25
N SER A 265 14.49 -3.00 31.64
CA SER A 265 15.40 -4.13 31.44
C SER A 265 15.51 -4.61 29.98
N SER A 266 14.48 -4.41 29.14
CA SER A 266 14.40 -5.06 27.82
C SER A 266 15.45 -4.57 26.81
N VAL A 267 15.81 -5.43 25.85
CA VAL A 267 16.78 -5.10 24.80
C VAL A 267 16.26 -3.94 23.96
N LEU A 268 14.98 -3.96 23.57
CA LEU A 268 14.36 -2.90 22.78
C LEU A 268 14.28 -1.56 23.52
N ALA A 269 13.89 -1.52 24.80
CA ALA A 269 13.87 -0.26 25.56
C ALA A 269 15.25 0.41 25.60
N LYS A 270 16.32 -0.38 25.79
CA LYS A 270 17.72 0.09 25.74
C LYS A 270 18.11 0.61 24.35
N VAL A 271 17.72 -0.09 23.28
CA VAL A 271 17.93 0.35 21.90
C VAL A 271 17.19 1.66 21.63
N HIS A 272 15.92 1.77 22.02
CA HIS A 272 15.10 2.98 21.85
C HIS A 272 15.70 4.18 22.60
N LYS A 273 16.25 3.96 23.79
CA LYS A 273 16.99 4.97 24.55
C LYS A 273 18.22 5.49 23.79
N ILE A 274 18.99 4.61 23.13
CA ILE A 274 20.13 5.00 22.28
C ILE A 274 19.63 5.77 21.04
N VAL A 275 18.64 5.24 20.31
CA VAL A 275 18.09 5.87 19.10
C VAL A 275 17.55 7.28 19.40
N ASN A 276 16.79 7.45 20.50
CA ASN A 276 16.28 8.74 20.95
C ASN A 276 17.38 9.74 21.32
N GLU A 277 18.47 9.27 21.94
CA GLU A 277 19.60 10.12 22.30
C GLU A 277 20.32 10.63 21.02
N PHE A 278 20.61 9.75 20.07
CA PHE A 278 21.29 10.12 18.81
C PHE A 278 20.40 10.85 17.80
N LYS A 279 19.08 10.89 18.00
CA LYS A 279 18.14 11.71 17.22
C LYS A 279 18.17 13.21 17.55
N LYS A 280 18.89 13.62 18.61
CA LYS A 280 19.16 15.05 18.85
C LYS A 280 19.96 15.64 17.70
N ALA A 281 19.58 16.82 17.21
CA ALA A 281 20.14 17.41 15.99
C ALA A 281 21.68 17.54 15.98
N ASN A 282 22.31 17.79 17.12
CA ASN A 282 23.77 17.85 17.28
C ASN A 282 24.43 16.46 17.11
N LEU A 283 23.84 15.42 17.67
CA LEU A 283 24.34 14.03 17.60
C LEU A 283 24.03 13.40 16.24
N GLU A 284 22.84 13.63 15.67
CA GLU A 284 22.50 13.16 14.31
C GLU A 284 23.46 13.76 13.29
N LYS A 285 23.76 15.07 13.39
CA LYS A 285 24.72 15.74 12.50
C LYS A 285 26.13 15.17 12.67
N LYS A 286 26.63 14.99 13.90
CA LYS A 286 27.93 14.35 14.16
C LYS A 286 27.99 12.94 13.56
N LEU A 287 26.98 12.11 13.81
CA LEU A 287 26.91 10.75 13.29
C LEU A 287 26.94 10.73 11.76
N THR A 288 26.17 11.60 11.11
CA THR A 288 26.13 11.71 9.64
C THR A 288 27.47 12.22 9.07
N MET A 289 28.15 13.17 9.73
CA MET A 289 29.48 13.64 9.32
C MET A 289 30.56 12.55 9.41
N LEU A 290 30.41 11.57 10.30
CA LEU A 290 31.26 10.37 10.36
C LEU A 290 30.82 9.25 9.40
N GLY A 291 29.92 9.55 8.45
CA GLY A 291 29.39 8.58 7.48
C GLY A 291 28.38 7.58 8.09
N GLY A 292 27.78 7.92 9.23
CA GLY A 292 26.71 7.13 9.84
C GLY A 292 25.33 7.45 9.28
N ALA A 293 24.39 6.50 9.42
CA ALA A 293 23.02 6.64 8.96
C ALA A 293 22.16 7.38 10.01
N LYS A 294 21.15 8.14 9.54
CA LYS A 294 20.21 8.84 10.44
C LYS A 294 19.38 7.86 11.29
N PRO A 295 19.10 8.17 12.58
CA PRO A 295 18.29 7.32 13.45
C PRO A 295 16.85 7.17 12.92
N LYS A 296 16.46 5.93 12.64
CA LYS A 296 15.06 5.58 12.35
C LYS A 296 14.38 5.17 13.65
N LEU A 297 13.38 5.93 14.09
CA LEU A 297 12.56 5.50 15.22
C LEU A 297 11.75 4.25 14.85
N PRO A 298 11.53 3.34 15.81
CA PRO A 298 10.46 2.36 15.75
C PRO A 298 9.12 3.05 15.58
N CYS A 299 8.18 2.39 14.93
CA CYS A 299 6.87 2.93 14.61
C CYS A 299 5.87 1.79 14.52
N ALA A 300 4.84 1.80 15.37
CA ALA A 300 3.87 0.70 15.48
C ALA A 300 3.13 0.39 14.16
N THR A 301 3.02 1.37 13.26
CA THR A 301 2.39 1.25 11.94
C THR A 301 3.37 0.89 10.81
N ARG A 302 4.68 0.80 11.06
CA ARG A 302 5.66 0.31 10.09
C ARG A 302 6.18 -1.06 10.50
N TRP A 303 5.85 -2.09 9.73
CA TRP A 303 6.38 -3.44 9.93
C TRP A 303 7.92 -3.45 9.93
N CYS A 304 8.51 -4.40 10.66
CA CYS A 304 9.97 -4.51 10.86
C CYS A 304 10.66 -3.31 11.54
N SER A 305 9.95 -2.29 12.03
CA SER A 305 10.59 -1.07 12.55
C SER A 305 11.47 -1.30 13.78
N GLU A 306 11.15 -2.29 14.62
CA GLU A 306 12.00 -2.75 15.72
C GLU A 306 13.32 -3.36 15.23
N ARG A 307 13.24 -4.27 14.25
CA ARG A 307 14.40 -4.85 13.56
C ARG A 307 15.27 -3.76 12.95
N ASP A 308 14.66 -2.80 12.25
CA ASP A 308 15.38 -1.67 11.65
C ASP A 308 16.15 -0.84 12.69
N GLY A 309 15.62 -0.71 13.91
CA GLY A 309 16.29 -0.05 15.04
C GLY A 309 17.52 -0.82 15.53
N LEU A 310 17.41 -2.15 15.67
CA LEU A 310 18.53 -3.04 16.00
C LEU A 310 19.62 -3.00 14.92
N PHE A 311 19.23 -3.12 13.65
CA PHE A 311 20.13 -3.04 12.50
C PHE A 311 20.82 -1.67 12.41
N TRP A 312 20.08 -0.58 12.62
CA TRP A 312 20.65 0.76 12.67
C TRP A 312 21.69 0.90 13.80
N LEU A 313 21.42 0.39 15.00
CA LEU A 313 22.35 0.42 16.12
C LEU A 313 23.67 -0.28 15.76
N ILE A 314 23.60 -1.53 15.29
CA ILE A 314 24.78 -2.33 14.95
C ILE A 314 25.65 -1.67 13.87
N ASN A 315 25.05 -1.16 12.79
CA ASN A 315 25.81 -0.52 11.71
C ASN A 315 26.47 0.82 12.11
N ASN A 316 25.95 1.49 13.15
CA ASN A 316 26.46 2.79 13.61
C ASN A 316 27.31 2.70 14.87
N ILE A 317 27.41 1.53 15.53
CA ILE A 317 27.92 1.43 16.90
C ILE A 317 29.37 1.92 17.06
N ALA A 318 30.26 1.66 16.09
CA ALA A 318 31.64 2.14 16.14
C ALA A 318 31.72 3.68 16.15
N ARG A 319 30.90 4.34 15.33
CA ARG A 319 30.81 5.81 15.25
C ARG A 319 30.14 6.39 16.49
N MET A 320 29.16 5.69 17.06
CA MET A 320 28.54 6.08 18.32
C MET A 320 29.49 5.93 19.51
N LYS A 321 30.29 4.85 19.59
CA LYS A 321 31.39 4.69 20.56
C LYS A 321 32.40 5.85 20.45
N GLN A 322 32.79 6.25 19.24
CA GLN A 322 33.66 7.42 19.01
C GLN A 322 33.03 8.72 19.54
N ILE A 323 31.80 9.07 19.12
CA ILE A 323 31.11 10.29 19.57
C ILE A 323 30.90 10.30 21.10
N SER A 324 30.68 9.12 21.71
CA SER A 324 30.48 8.97 23.14
C SER A 324 31.76 9.13 23.98
N ALA A 325 32.94 9.04 23.34
CA ALA A 325 34.24 9.34 23.95
C ALA A 325 34.64 10.83 23.83
N GLU A 326 33.94 11.61 23.00
CA GLU A 326 34.20 13.04 22.83
C GLU A 326 33.50 13.91 23.89
N THR A 327 34.14 15.02 24.27
CA THR A 327 33.56 16.08 25.09
C THR A 327 33.30 17.35 24.28
N ASN A 328 32.36 18.17 24.75
CA ASN A 328 32.09 19.49 24.21
C ASN A 328 33.14 20.51 24.68
N THR A 329 33.01 21.76 24.20
CA THR A 329 33.88 22.89 24.58
C THR A 329 33.93 23.17 26.09
N ASP A 330 32.92 22.72 26.84
CA ASP A 330 32.79 22.92 28.28
C ASP A 330 33.27 21.68 29.08
N GLY A 331 33.91 20.73 28.41
CA GLY A 331 34.39 19.46 29.00
C GLY A 331 33.29 18.44 29.31
N LYS A 332 32.03 18.69 28.93
CA LYS A 332 30.90 17.77 29.18
C LYS A 332 30.77 16.75 28.05
N PRO A 333 30.44 15.47 28.34
CA PRO A 333 30.24 14.47 27.30
C PRO A 333 29.04 14.82 26.40
N TYR A 334 29.15 14.58 25.09
CA TYR A 334 28.03 14.81 24.16
C TYR A 334 26.85 13.86 24.37
N VAL A 335 27.12 12.65 24.90
CA VAL A 335 26.17 11.55 25.09
C VAL A 335 25.94 11.35 26.58
N LYS A 336 24.69 11.13 27.02
CA LYS A 336 24.38 10.80 28.42
C LYS A 336 25.22 9.59 28.92
N PRO A 337 25.77 9.62 30.15
CA PRO A 337 26.54 8.49 30.70
C PRO A 337 25.83 7.13 30.61
N SER A 338 24.54 7.07 30.95
CA SER A 338 23.74 5.83 30.88
C SER A 338 23.34 5.38 29.46
N VAL A 339 23.79 6.10 28.43
CA VAL A 339 23.74 5.68 27.02
C VAL A 339 25.14 5.28 26.56
N SER A 340 26.18 6.02 26.97
CA SER A 340 27.59 5.64 26.80
C SER A 340 27.86 4.24 27.35
N GLU A 341 27.46 3.98 28.60
CA GLU A 341 27.62 2.67 29.26
C GLU A 341 27.00 1.52 28.45
N LEU A 342 25.80 1.71 27.90
CA LEU A 342 25.13 0.72 27.04
C LEU A 342 25.91 0.48 25.73
N LEU A 343 26.46 1.54 25.12
CA LEU A 343 27.25 1.42 23.88
C LEU A 343 28.54 0.61 24.07
N PHE A 344 29.09 0.53 25.27
CA PHE A 344 30.32 -0.24 25.58
C PHE A 344 30.05 -1.58 26.27
N LYS A 345 28.79 -1.93 26.59
CA LYS A 345 28.44 -3.21 27.23
C LYS A 345 28.32 -4.33 26.18
N GLU A 346 29.37 -5.13 26.02
CA GLU A 346 29.43 -6.19 25.00
C GLU A 346 28.29 -7.23 25.12
N ASP A 347 27.86 -7.63 26.33
CA ASP A 347 26.70 -8.54 26.50
C ASP A 347 25.41 -7.99 25.88
N PHE A 348 25.20 -6.67 25.98
CA PHE A 348 24.03 -6.00 25.41
C PHE A 348 24.15 -5.93 23.89
N ILE A 349 25.33 -5.63 23.36
CA ILE A 349 25.59 -5.66 21.91
C ILE A 349 25.36 -7.07 21.35
N GLN A 350 25.77 -8.10 22.09
CA GLN A 350 25.56 -9.49 21.72
C GLN A 350 24.07 -9.86 21.74
N SER A 351 23.32 -9.45 22.76
CA SER A 351 21.86 -9.61 22.81
C SER A 351 21.14 -8.90 21.65
N VAL A 352 21.62 -7.73 21.23
CA VAL A 352 21.10 -7.00 20.06
C VAL A 352 21.37 -7.77 18.76
N LYS A 353 22.55 -8.37 18.60
CA LYS A 353 22.88 -9.23 17.44
C LYS A 353 21.99 -10.47 17.40
N GLU A 354 21.87 -11.20 18.50
CA GLU A 354 21.06 -12.43 18.56
C GLU A 354 19.58 -12.17 18.25
N LEU A 355 19.00 -11.08 18.76
CA LEU A 355 17.64 -10.69 18.43
C LEU A 355 17.51 -10.24 16.95
N LEU A 356 18.52 -9.58 16.41
CA LEU A 356 18.57 -9.18 15.00
C LEU A 356 18.67 -10.40 14.07
N ASP A 357 19.43 -11.43 14.44
CA ASP A 357 19.58 -12.68 13.68
C ASP A 357 18.27 -13.49 13.64
N LEU A 358 17.43 -13.40 14.69
CA LEU A 358 16.07 -13.96 14.68
C LEU A 358 15.10 -13.18 13.80
N LEU A 359 15.21 -11.84 13.77
CA LEU A 359 14.26 -10.97 13.06
C LEU A 359 14.63 -10.72 11.60
N ASN A 360 15.90 -10.90 11.20
CA ASN A 360 16.34 -10.68 9.82
C ASN A 360 15.65 -11.61 8.80
N PRO A 361 15.58 -12.95 8.99
CA PRO A 361 14.87 -13.84 8.08
C PRO A 361 13.39 -13.48 7.95
N VAL A 362 12.73 -13.16 9.06
CA VAL A 362 11.30 -12.76 9.07
C VAL A 362 11.09 -11.42 8.33
N ALA A 363 12.03 -10.48 8.43
CA ALA A 363 11.97 -9.23 7.69
C ALA A 363 12.19 -9.41 6.16
N ILE A 364 12.91 -10.45 5.74
CA ILE A 364 13.04 -10.83 4.33
C ILE A 364 11.71 -11.42 3.82
N LEU A 365 11.13 -12.38 4.56
CA LEU A 365 9.80 -12.94 4.28
C LEU A 365 8.74 -11.84 4.13
N ILE A 366 8.63 -10.92 5.10
CA ILE A 366 7.67 -9.80 5.05
C ILE A 366 7.89 -8.96 3.77
N LYS A 367 9.13 -8.59 3.48
CA LYS A 367 9.48 -7.80 2.28
C LYS A 367 9.09 -8.52 1.00
N ASN A 368 9.28 -9.84 0.92
CA ASN A 368 8.91 -10.63 -0.25
C ASN A 368 7.37 -10.77 -0.37
N CYS A 369 6.66 -11.02 0.72
CA CYS A 369 5.19 -11.03 0.73
C CYS A 369 4.56 -9.65 0.42
N GLN A 370 5.24 -8.54 0.69
CA GLN A 370 4.82 -7.19 0.28
C GLN A 370 5.09 -6.87 -1.19
N LYS A 371 5.89 -7.68 -1.92
CA LYS A 371 6.10 -7.46 -3.36
C LYS A 371 4.79 -7.67 -4.09
N SER A 372 4.43 -6.69 -4.92
CA SER A 372 3.11 -6.66 -5.52
C SER A 372 2.91 -7.66 -6.67
N VAL A 373 3.98 -8.34 -7.10
CA VAL A 373 3.98 -9.44 -8.08
C VAL A 373 3.94 -10.82 -7.42
N ASN A 374 4.14 -10.91 -6.10
CA ASN A 374 4.18 -12.19 -5.40
C ASN A 374 2.75 -12.67 -5.10
N SER A 375 2.45 -13.86 -5.57
CA SER A 375 1.22 -14.60 -5.30
C SER A 375 1.27 -15.29 -3.93
N ILE A 376 0.17 -15.91 -3.54
CA ILE A 376 0.10 -16.79 -2.37
C ILE A 376 0.98 -18.04 -2.52
N ALA A 377 1.30 -18.47 -3.75
CA ALA A 377 2.26 -19.55 -4.00
C ALA A 377 3.68 -19.15 -3.61
N ASP A 378 4.11 -17.94 -3.97
CA ASP A 378 5.40 -17.37 -3.59
C ASP A 378 5.47 -17.17 -2.07
N ALA A 379 4.39 -16.71 -1.44
CA ALA A 379 4.33 -16.59 0.02
C ALA A 379 4.50 -17.94 0.72
N THR A 380 3.86 -18.99 0.20
CA THR A 380 3.99 -20.37 0.70
C THR A 380 5.44 -20.84 0.63
N GLU A 381 6.10 -20.61 -0.50
CA GLU A 381 7.51 -20.97 -0.70
C GLU A 381 8.44 -20.21 0.28
N GLU A 382 8.23 -18.91 0.45
CA GLU A 382 9.00 -18.07 1.39
C GLU A 382 8.84 -18.54 2.85
N TRP A 383 7.64 -18.99 3.25
CA TRP A 383 7.40 -19.58 4.57
C TRP A 383 8.09 -20.94 4.75
N ILE A 384 8.09 -21.80 3.72
CA ILE A 384 8.81 -23.08 3.76
C ILE A 384 10.32 -22.84 3.85
N ASN A 385 10.86 -21.92 3.04
CA ASN A 385 12.26 -21.51 3.07
C ASN A 385 12.67 -20.90 4.41
N LEU A 386 11.78 -20.12 5.05
CA LEU A 386 12.00 -19.61 6.40
C LEU A 386 12.15 -20.76 7.41
N LEU A 387 11.25 -21.75 7.38
CA LEU A 387 11.30 -22.90 8.28
C LEU A 387 12.52 -23.79 8.04
N ALA A 388 12.88 -24.04 6.77
CA ALA A 388 14.01 -24.87 6.40
C ALA A 388 15.38 -24.25 6.79
N SER A 389 15.47 -22.92 6.78
CA SER A 389 16.69 -22.17 7.15
C SER A 389 16.71 -21.68 8.60
N ALA A 390 15.62 -21.87 9.36
CA ALA A 390 15.48 -21.32 10.70
C ALA A 390 16.43 -21.98 11.72
N ASN A 391 17.09 -21.16 12.53
CA ASN A 391 17.74 -21.64 13.75
C ASN A 391 16.68 -22.17 14.76
N PRO A 392 17.05 -23.01 15.75
CA PRO A 392 16.07 -23.67 16.62
C PRO A 392 15.11 -22.73 17.37
N LYS A 393 15.59 -21.54 17.79
CA LYS A 393 14.76 -20.52 18.46
C LYS A 393 13.71 -19.94 17.50
N LEU A 394 14.10 -19.64 16.27
CA LEU A 394 13.18 -19.15 15.23
C LEU A 394 12.21 -20.26 14.79
N TYR A 395 12.70 -21.48 14.57
CA TYR A 395 11.89 -22.61 14.08
C TYR A 395 10.75 -22.94 15.03
N GLU A 396 11.00 -22.97 16.34
CA GLU A 396 9.97 -23.24 17.37
C GLU A 396 8.81 -22.23 17.29
N VAL A 397 9.12 -20.93 17.25
CA VAL A 397 8.12 -19.85 17.23
C VAL A 397 7.43 -19.73 15.87
N ALA A 398 8.17 -19.89 14.78
CA ALA A 398 7.63 -19.87 13.42
C ALA A 398 6.67 -21.05 13.19
N THR A 399 7.02 -22.26 13.63
CA THR A 399 6.15 -23.44 13.52
C THR A 399 4.84 -23.23 14.27
N GLU A 400 4.87 -22.70 15.49
CA GLU A 400 3.66 -22.42 16.27
C GLU A 400 2.81 -21.30 15.64
N ARG A 401 3.44 -20.28 15.06
CA ARG A 401 2.74 -19.25 14.28
C ARG A 401 2.07 -19.83 13.03
N CYS A 402 2.74 -20.71 12.30
CA CYS A 402 2.17 -21.39 11.12
C CYS A 402 0.99 -22.30 11.48
N LYS A 403 1.00 -22.97 12.64
CA LYS A 403 -0.15 -23.76 13.13
C LYS A 403 -1.35 -22.93 13.57
N THR A 404 -1.12 -21.68 13.99
CA THR A 404 -2.14 -20.77 14.52
C THR A 404 -2.59 -19.70 13.52
N SER A 405 -2.29 -19.89 12.23
CA SER A 405 -2.67 -18.99 11.15
C SER A 405 -2.82 -19.73 9.82
N ASP A 406 -3.52 -19.14 8.87
CA ASP A 406 -3.89 -19.80 7.61
C ASP A 406 -2.77 -19.72 6.55
N VAL A 407 -1.50 -19.84 6.95
CA VAL A 407 -0.33 -19.81 6.05
C VAL A 407 -0.32 -21.01 5.11
N PHE A 408 -0.50 -22.22 5.67
CA PHE A 408 -0.51 -23.49 4.93
C PHE A 408 -1.94 -24.03 4.80
N ASN A 409 -2.80 -23.23 4.19
CA ASN A 409 -4.18 -23.64 3.87
C ASN A 409 -4.23 -24.34 2.49
N LYS A 410 -5.34 -25.03 2.19
CA LYS A 410 -5.49 -25.79 0.94
C LYS A 410 -5.30 -24.95 -0.32
N TYR A 411 -5.67 -23.66 -0.32
CA TYR A 411 -5.48 -22.76 -1.45
C TYR A 411 -4.00 -22.38 -1.63
N SER A 412 -3.28 -22.05 -0.56
CA SER A 412 -1.88 -21.62 -0.60
C SER A 412 -0.93 -22.75 -0.99
N LEU A 413 -1.15 -23.94 -0.43
CA LEU A 413 -0.43 -25.16 -0.78
C LEU A 413 -0.71 -25.61 -2.23
N THR A 414 -1.96 -25.53 -2.68
CA THR A 414 -2.32 -25.89 -4.06
C THR A 414 -1.80 -24.88 -5.07
N ALA A 415 -1.77 -23.59 -4.74
CA ALA A 415 -1.13 -22.58 -5.57
C ALA A 415 0.38 -22.87 -5.72
N ASN A 416 1.07 -23.29 -4.66
CA ASN A 416 2.48 -23.71 -4.71
C ASN A 416 2.67 -24.97 -5.57
N MET A 417 1.81 -25.98 -5.45
CA MET A 417 1.80 -27.16 -6.33
C MET A 417 1.61 -26.81 -7.81
N LEU A 418 0.72 -25.87 -8.12
CA LEU A 418 0.45 -25.41 -9.49
C LEU A 418 1.42 -24.32 -9.99
N HIS A 419 2.38 -23.89 -9.16
CA HIS A 419 3.41 -22.94 -9.59
C HIS A 419 4.50 -23.66 -10.42
N PRO A 420 4.76 -23.27 -11.68
CA PRO A 420 5.64 -24.02 -12.58
C PRO A 420 7.09 -24.17 -12.10
N LEU A 421 7.56 -23.29 -11.21
CA LEU A 421 8.88 -23.38 -10.59
C LEU A 421 8.90 -24.27 -9.33
N TYR A 422 7.87 -24.21 -8.48
CA TYR A 422 7.89 -24.83 -7.15
C TYR A 422 7.35 -26.25 -7.19
N LYS A 423 6.24 -26.47 -7.91
CA LYS A 423 5.64 -27.78 -8.18
C LYS A 423 5.39 -28.62 -6.93
N GLY A 424 5.18 -27.97 -5.79
CA GLY A 424 5.01 -28.61 -4.48
C GLY A 424 6.25 -29.38 -4.00
N SER A 425 7.42 -29.14 -4.58
CA SER A 425 8.64 -29.95 -4.35
C SER A 425 9.16 -29.92 -2.91
N GLN A 426 8.83 -28.89 -2.14
CA GLN A 426 9.16 -28.76 -0.71
C GLN A 426 7.99 -29.10 0.24
N LEU A 427 6.83 -29.53 -0.29
CA LEU A 427 5.67 -29.88 0.55
C LEU A 427 5.90 -31.22 1.25
N ASN A 428 5.49 -31.31 2.52
CA ASN A 428 5.52 -32.55 3.29
C ASN A 428 4.34 -33.48 2.92
N ALA A 429 4.30 -34.70 3.48
CA ALA A 429 3.26 -35.68 3.13
C ALA A 429 1.82 -35.21 3.44
N GLU A 430 1.59 -34.64 4.64
CA GLU A 430 0.29 -34.11 5.09
C GLU A 430 -0.17 -32.93 4.21
N GLN A 431 0.76 -32.06 3.81
CA GLN A 431 0.49 -30.96 2.88
C GLN A 431 0.14 -31.47 1.46
N ASN A 432 0.82 -32.51 0.97
CA ASN A 432 0.50 -33.11 -0.32
C ASN A 432 -0.87 -33.80 -0.30
N GLU A 433 -1.22 -34.52 0.78
CA GLU A 433 -2.54 -35.14 0.98
C GLU A 433 -3.65 -34.08 0.93
N MET A 434 -3.52 -32.98 1.68
CA MET A 434 -4.47 -31.85 1.65
C MET A 434 -4.63 -31.23 0.25
N VAL A 435 -3.55 -31.16 -0.54
CA VAL A 435 -3.57 -30.65 -1.92
C VAL A 435 -4.23 -31.64 -2.87
N GLU A 436 -3.97 -32.95 -2.72
CA GLU A 436 -4.57 -33.99 -3.56
C GLU A 436 -6.08 -34.10 -3.32
N ASP A 437 -6.54 -34.11 -2.07
CA ASP A 437 -7.96 -34.08 -1.72
C ASP A 437 -8.66 -32.85 -2.33
N PHE A 438 -8.09 -31.65 -2.15
CA PHE A 438 -8.69 -30.43 -2.68
C PHE A 438 -8.73 -30.39 -4.21
N LEU A 439 -7.72 -30.94 -4.89
CA LEU A 439 -7.71 -31.05 -6.35
C LEU A 439 -8.74 -32.08 -6.85
N LEU A 440 -8.93 -33.20 -6.15
CA LEU A 440 -9.96 -34.21 -6.45
C LEU A 440 -11.39 -33.67 -6.23
N GLU A 441 -11.60 -32.81 -5.23
CA GLU A 441 -12.89 -32.14 -4.99
C GLU A 441 -13.28 -31.13 -6.09
N ASN A 442 -12.30 -30.51 -6.77
CA ASN A 442 -12.52 -29.29 -7.57
C ASN A 442 -12.20 -29.41 -9.07
N LEU A 443 -11.48 -30.45 -9.51
CA LEU A 443 -11.17 -30.69 -10.92
C LEU A 443 -12.10 -31.75 -11.52
N ASP A 444 -12.46 -31.54 -12.79
CA ASP A 444 -13.12 -32.53 -13.62
C ASP A 444 -12.11 -33.57 -14.19
N GLU A 445 -12.60 -34.55 -14.94
CA GLU A 445 -11.78 -35.63 -15.50
C GLU A 445 -10.65 -35.12 -16.43
N ASP A 446 -10.91 -34.08 -17.25
CA ASP A 446 -9.89 -33.41 -18.06
C ASP A 446 -8.85 -32.69 -17.18
N GLY A 447 -9.29 -32.01 -16.13
CA GLY A 447 -8.43 -31.35 -15.15
C GLY A 447 -7.52 -32.34 -14.43
N LEU A 448 -8.04 -33.48 -13.99
CA LEU A 448 -7.28 -34.53 -13.31
C LEU A 448 -6.29 -35.23 -14.25
N GLN A 449 -6.69 -35.54 -15.48
CA GLN A 449 -5.78 -36.09 -16.50
C GLN A 449 -4.66 -35.08 -16.84
N SER A 450 -4.99 -33.80 -16.97
CA SER A 450 -4.04 -32.71 -17.15
C SER A 450 -3.07 -32.58 -15.96
N LEU A 451 -3.57 -32.74 -14.74
CA LEU A 451 -2.79 -32.65 -13.51
C LEU A 451 -1.74 -33.78 -13.44
N LEU A 452 -2.11 -34.99 -13.87
CA LEU A 452 -1.17 -36.12 -13.98
C LEU A 452 -0.05 -35.85 -15.00
N GLU A 453 -0.35 -35.25 -16.14
CA GLU A 453 0.66 -34.83 -17.12
C GLU A 453 1.58 -33.73 -16.57
N TYR A 454 1.00 -32.75 -15.87
CA TYR A 454 1.74 -31.64 -15.25
C TYR A 454 2.68 -32.13 -14.13
N LYS A 455 2.18 -32.94 -13.17
CA LYS A 455 2.99 -33.51 -12.07
C LYS A 455 4.13 -34.38 -12.62
N LYS A 456 3.86 -35.20 -13.65
CA LYS A 456 4.87 -36.04 -14.30
C LYS A 456 5.79 -35.27 -15.26
N SER A 457 5.51 -34.01 -15.55
CA SER A 457 6.26 -33.18 -16.51
C SER A 457 6.35 -33.82 -17.89
N THR A 458 5.23 -34.36 -18.40
CA THR A 458 5.18 -35.10 -19.67
C THR A 458 4.46 -34.33 -20.78
N GLY A 459 4.67 -34.77 -22.02
CA GLY A 459 3.92 -34.30 -23.19
C GLY A 459 3.98 -32.78 -23.38
N PHE A 460 2.82 -32.15 -23.36
CA PHE A 460 2.70 -30.70 -23.58
C PHE A 460 3.30 -29.87 -22.43
N PHE A 461 3.18 -30.31 -21.18
CA PHE A 461 3.74 -29.57 -20.04
C PHE A 461 5.28 -29.64 -20.00
N ALA A 462 5.89 -30.73 -20.46
CA ALA A 462 7.35 -30.84 -20.62
C ALA A 462 7.89 -29.71 -21.51
N LEU A 463 7.33 -29.62 -22.73
CA LEU A 463 7.69 -28.61 -23.73
C LEU A 463 7.48 -27.19 -23.23
N LEU A 464 6.46 -26.96 -22.40
CA LEU A 464 6.13 -25.63 -21.90
C LEU A 464 7.07 -25.19 -20.76
N MET A 465 7.45 -26.11 -19.87
CA MET A 465 8.42 -25.86 -18.78
C MET A 465 9.82 -25.52 -19.33
N GLU A 466 10.20 -26.06 -20.49
CA GLU A 466 11.43 -25.66 -21.20
C GLU A 466 11.40 -24.21 -21.74
N LYS A 467 10.22 -23.60 -21.91
CA LYS A 467 10.07 -22.25 -22.49
C LYS A 467 9.81 -21.18 -21.45
N THR A 468 9.12 -21.49 -20.36
CA THR A 468 8.85 -20.52 -19.30
C THR A 468 8.55 -21.18 -17.97
N THR A 469 8.96 -20.52 -16.89
CA THR A 469 8.53 -20.79 -15.52
C THR A 469 7.65 -19.66 -14.95
N LYS A 470 7.41 -18.57 -15.73
CA LYS A 470 6.53 -17.47 -15.31
C LYS A 470 5.07 -17.96 -15.27
N PRO A 471 4.37 -17.92 -14.11
CA PRO A 471 3.04 -18.51 -13.95
C PRO A 471 2.00 -18.05 -14.97
N ASP A 472 1.87 -16.72 -15.17
CA ASP A 472 0.87 -16.13 -16.06
C ASP A 472 1.03 -16.68 -17.49
N LEU A 473 2.24 -16.54 -18.06
CA LEU A 473 2.54 -16.98 -19.42
C LEU A 473 2.41 -18.50 -19.57
N PHE A 474 2.83 -19.25 -18.56
CA PHE A 474 2.71 -20.71 -18.54
C PHE A 474 1.23 -21.13 -18.62
N TRP A 475 0.39 -20.66 -17.71
CA TRP A 475 -1.00 -21.11 -17.67
C TRP A 475 -1.87 -20.49 -18.77
N ASP A 476 -1.56 -19.27 -19.24
CA ASP A 476 -2.16 -18.69 -20.46
C ASP A 476 -1.89 -19.56 -21.69
N MET A 477 -0.64 -20.01 -21.88
CA MET A 477 -0.31 -20.93 -22.96
C MET A 477 -0.98 -22.29 -22.78
N ALA A 478 -1.06 -22.80 -21.54
CA ALA A 478 -1.70 -24.08 -21.25
C ALA A 478 -3.22 -24.08 -21.45
N ALA A 479 -3.90 -22.96 -21.21
CA ALA A 479 -5.35 -22.80 -21.42
C ALA A 479 -5.78 -23.05 -22.87
N ASN A 480 -4.87 -22.99 -23.84
CA ASN A 480 -5.17 -23.36 -25.23
C ASN A 480 -5.43 -24.87 -25.44
N ARG A 481 -4.95 -25.73 -24.54
CA ARG A 481 -5.04 -27.20 -24.66
C ARG A 481 -5.64 -27.90 -23.43
N ARG A 482 -5.35 -27.41 -22.22
CA ARG A 482 -5.71 -27.99 -20.92
C ARG A 482 -6.53 -26.98 -20.11
N LYS A 483 -7.74 -26.67 -20.59
CA LYS A 483 -8.56 -25.53 -20.10
C LYS A 483 -8.91 -25.62 -18.62
N SER A 484 -9.39 -26.78 -18.17
CA SER A 484 -9.88 -26.98 -16.80
C SER A 484 -8.79 -26.66 -15.77
N LEU A 485 -7.66 -27.38 -15.83
CA LEU A 485 -6.53 -27.17 -14.94
C LEU A 485 -5.93 -25.76 -15.07
N ALA A 486 -5.81 -25.22 -16.28
CA ALA A 486 -5.20 -23.91 -16.48
C ALA A 486 -6.02 -22.76 -15.87
N ILE A 487 -7.35 -22.77 -16.03
CA ILE A 487 -8.23 -21.77 -15.41
C ILE A 487 -8.19 -21.88 -13.88
N PHE A 488 -8.16 -23.10 -13.35
CA PHE A 488 -8.05 -23.35 -11.92
C PHE A 488 -6.71 -22.83 -11.35
N ALA A 489 -5.60 -23.12 -12.02
CA ALA A 489 -4.27 -22.64 -11.66
C ALA A 489 -4.18 -21.10 -11.73
N GLN A 490 -4.66 -20.48 -12.82
CA GLN A 490 -4.72 -19.02 -12.98
C GLN A 490 -5.46 -18.35 -11.83
N LYS A 491 -6.61 -18.90 -11.39
CA LYS A 491 -7.35 -18.37 -10.23
C LYS A 491 -6.50 -18.37 -8.96
N LEU A 492 -5.91 -19.51 -8.59
CA LEU A 492 -5.14 -19.61 -7.35
C LEU A 492 -3.85 -18.76 -7.38
N LEU A 493 -3.18 -18.71 -8.52
CA LEU A 493 -1.93 -17.96 -8.71
C LEU A 493 -2.15 -16.44 -8.80
N MET A 494 -3.36 -15.98 -9.10
CA MET A 494 -3.74 -14.56 -9.04
C MET A 494 -3.98 -14.05 -7.61
N ILE A 495 -4.14 -14.93 -6.62
CA ILE A 495 -4.33 -14.53 -5.22
C ILE A 495 -3.01 -13.92 -4.71
N PRO A 496 -2.96 -12.64 -4.29
CA PRO A 496 -1.73 -11.98 -3.90
C PRO A 496 -1.27 -12.43 -2.50
N ALA A 497 0.04 -12.38 -2.25
CA ALA A 497 0.65 -12.74 -0.97
C ALA A 497 0.15 -11.90 0.23
N SER A 498 -0.22 -10.64 -0.01
CA SER A 498 -0.56 -9.67 1.04
C SER A 498 -1.57 -8.61 0.55
N THR A 499 -2.14 -7.87 1.52
CA THR A 499 -2.92 -6.64 1.31
C THR A 499 -2.04 -5.39 1.18
N ALA A 500 -0.70 -5.52 1.14
CA ALA A 500 0.23 -4.40 1.29
C ALA A 500 0.12 -3.30 0.21
N GLN A 501 -0.53 -3.58 -0.92
CA GLN A 501 -0.89 -2.59 -1.93
C GLN A 501 -1.84 -1.51 -1.35
N LEU A 502 -2.63 -1.85 -0.32
CA LEU A 502 -3.47 -0.91 0.43
C LEU A 502 -2.68 -0.05 1.44
N GLU A 503 -1.51 -0.48 1.93
CA GLU A 503 -0.69 0.33 2.85
C GLU A 503 -0.13 1.60 2.17
N GLY A 504 0.29 1.49 0.90
CA GLY A 504 0.70 2.64 0.08
C GLY A 504 -0.46 3.60 -0.24
N ILE A 505 -1.67 3.07 -0.32
CA ILE A 505 -2.92 3.80 -0.49
C ILE A 505 -3.25 4.58 0.81
N PHE A 506 -3.23 3.91 1.97
CA PHE A 506 -3.48 4.52 3.28
C PHE A 506 -2.48 5.60 3.69
N SER A 507 -1.21 5.43 3.35
CA SER A 507 -0.17 6.43 3.60
C SER A 507 -0.57 7.79 3.02
N ASN A 508 -1.09 7.79 1.79
CA ASN A 508 -1.55 8.99 1.08
C ASN A 508 -2.95 9.46 1.51
N TRP A 509 -3.81 8.56 1.97
CA TRP A 509 -5.17 8.88 2.47
C TRP A 509 -5.15 9.94 3.58
N SER A 510 -4.13 9.89 4.44
CA SER A 510 -3.88 10.89 5.49
C SER A 510 -3.72 12.32 4.95
N HIS A 511 -3.25 12.48 3.72
CA HIS A 511 -3.13 13.77 3.04
C HIS A 511 -4.41 14.17 2.29
N VAL A 512 -5.23 13.20 1.88
CA VAL A 512 -6.51 13.47 1.22
C VAL A 512 -7.52 14.00 2.24
N HIS A 513 -7.61 13.34 3.40
CA HIS A 513 -8.64 13.55 4.42
C HIS A 513 -8.13 14.37 5.62
N THR A 514 -8.10 15.70 5.48
CA THR A 514 -7.72 16.65 6.55
C THR A 514 -8.71 17.82 6.66
N ASP A 515 -8.91 18.33 7.88
CA ASP A 515 -9.85 19.44 8.17
C ASP A 515 -9.51 20.73 7.42
N LEU A 516 -8.22 20.94 7.12
CA LEU A 516 -7.73 22.06 6.30
C LEU A 516 -8.27 22.08 4.86
N ARG A 517 -8.90 21.00 4.38
CA ARG A 517 -9.41 20.85 3.01
C ARG A 517 -10.94 20.87 2.90
N ASN A 518 -11.64 20.37 3.92
CA ASN A 518 -13.01 19.90 3.76
C ASN A 518 -14.08 20.99 3.92
N ARG A 519 -14.40 21.62 2.77
CA ARG A 519 -15.79 21.98 2.42
C ARG A 519 -16.28 21.14 1.23
N LEU A 520 -15.77 19.92 1.12
CA LEU A 520 -16.32 18.88 0.24
C LEU A 520 -17.27 18.03 1.08
N ASP A 521 -18.38 17.63 0.49
CA ASP A 521 -19.23 16.55 1.01
C ASP A 521 -18.52 15.18 0.93
N ALA A 522 -19.11 14.17 1.55
CA ALA A 522 -18.55 12.82 1.61
C ALA A 522 -18.38 12.19 0.22
N GLU A 523 -19.37 12.39 -0.68
CA GLU A 523 -19.36 11.84 -2.04
C GLU A 523 -18.18 12.40 -2.86
N ARG A 524 -17.98 13.72 -2.87
CA ARG A 524 -16.83 14.35 -3.56
C ARG A 524 -15.49 13.98 -2.93
N SER A 525 -15.45 13.82 -1.60
CA SER A 525 -14.24 13.40 -0.91
C SER A 525 -13.80 11.99 -1.35
N LYS A 526 -14.77 11.08 -1.50
CA LYS A 526 -14.58 9.74 -2.02
C LYS A 526 -14.22 9.72 -3.51
N LYS A 527 -14.93 10.46 -4.38
CA LYS A 527 -14.54 10.61 -5.80
C LYS A 527 -13.11 11.10 -5.97
N LEU A 528 -12.68 12.07 -5.16
CA LEU A 528 -11.32 12.59 -5.18
C LEU A 528 -10.30 11.53 -4.77
N LEU A 529 -10.65 10.67 -3.81
CA LEU A 529 -9.84 9.54 -3.37
C LEU A 529 -9.71 8.47 -4.47
N GLU A 530 -10.82 8.08 -5.11
CA GLU A 530 -10.84 7.14 -6.26
C GLU A 530 -9.97 7.66 -7.42
N VAL A 531 -10.08 8.96 -7.76
CA VAL A 531 -9.24 9.60 -8.79
C VAL A 531 -7.78 9.67 -8.38
N TYR A 532 -7.48 10.06 -7.15
CA TYR A 532 -6.12 10.14 -6.63
C TYR A 532 -5.40 8.78 -6.78
N PHE A 533 -6.04 7.69 -6.34
CA PHE A 533 -5.45 6.36 -6.42
C PHE A 533 -5.34 5.84 -7.85
N SER A 534 -6.35 6.06 -8.70
CA SER A 534 -6.28 5.65 -10.11
C SER A 534 -5.11 6.34 -10.83
N LEU A 535 -4.93 7.65 -10.62
CA LEU A 535 -3.80 8.39 -11.19
C LEU A 535 -2.45 7.91 -10.62
N LYS A 536 -2.34 7.68 -9.30
CA LYS A 536 -1.09 7.19 -8.67
C LYS A 536 -0.70 5.76 -9.05
N ILE A 537 -1.67 4.87 -9.22
CA ILE A 537 -1.41 3.49 -9.69
C ILE A 537 -0.85 3.53 -11.12
N ASN A 538 -1.36 4.44 -11.96
CA ASN A 538 -0.90 4.60 -13.34
C ASN A 538 0.48 5.28 -13.43
N GLU A 539 0.77 6.31 -12.63
CA GLU A 539 2.13 6.90 -12.57
C GLU A 539 3.22 5.85 -12.28
N ASN A 540 2.97 4.92 -11.34
CA ASN A 540 3.92 3.86 -11.01
C ASN A 540 4.09 2.80 -12.11
N LYS A 541 3.16 2.69 -13.07
CA LYS A 541 3.31 1.81 -14.24
C LYS A 541 4.24 2.41 -15.29
N ASP A 542 4.15 3.72 -15.52
CA ASP A 542 5.00 4.43 -16.49
C ASP A 542 6.48 4.44 -16.08
N ASP A 543 6.78 4.47 -14.77
CA ASP A 543 8.15 4.35 -14.27
C ASP A 543 8.71 2.93 -14.36
N TYR A 544 7.86 1.89 -14.37
CA TYR A 544 8.30 0.50 -14.57
C TYR A 544 8.86 0.29 -15.98
N TYR A 545 8.24 0.88 -17.00
CA TYR A 545 8.74 0.86 -18.38
C TYR A 545 9.96 1.76 -18.62
N ARG A 546 10.27 2.70 -17.70
CA ARG A 546 11.51 3.51 -17.78
C ARG A 546 12.71 2.85 -17.10
N ALA A 547 12.49 1.92 -16.17
CA ALA A 547 13.57 1.27 -15.44
C ALA A 547 14.41 0.34 -16.34
N ASP A 548 13.79 -0.27 -17.35
CA ASP A 548 14.46 -1.18 -18.29
C ASP A 548 15.24 -0.46 -19.41
N ASP A 549 14.99 0.84 -19.63
CA ASP A 549 15.67 1.69 -20.63
C ASP A 549 16.98 2.34 -20.12
N VAL A 550 17.46 1.95 -18.93
CA VAL A 550 18.78 2.33 -18.40
C VAL A 550 19.66 1.09 -18.21
N THR A 551 19.87 0.35 -19.31
CA THR A 551 21.05 -0.51 -19.43
C THR A 551 22.25 0.35 -19.81
N ASP A 552 23.28 0.29 -18.98
CA ASP A 552 24.37 1.27 -18.96
C ASP A 552 25.27 1.19 -20.20
N CYS A 553 25.55 2.34 -20.80
CA CYS A 553 26.54 2.48 -21.85
C CYS A 553 27.94 2.60 -21.24
N SER A 554 28.52 1.49 -20.81
CA SER A 554 29.87 1.48 -20.24
C SER A 554 30.74 0.27 -20.63
N GLU A 555 31.00 0.08 -21.93
CA GLU A 555 32.08 -0.82 -22.38
C GLU A 555 32.77 -0.36 -23.68
N LYS A 556 33.57 0.71 -23.55
CA LYS A 556 34.67 1.06 -24.47
C LYS A 556 35.80 1.77 -23.72
N GLU A 557 36.75 1.01 -23.20
CA GLU A 557 38.16 1.43 -23.06
C GLU A 557 39.05 0.24 -22.67
N ASN A 558 39.52 -0.49 -23.69
CA ASN A 558 40.89 -1.03 -23.85
C ASN A 558 41.02 -1.64 -25.25
#